data_AF-A0A0P8DZ35-F1
#
_entry.id   AF-A0A0P8DZ35-F1
#
_cell.length_a   1.000
_cell.length_b   1.000
_cell.length_c   1.000
_cell.angle_alpha   90.00
_cell.angle_beta   90.00
_cell.angle_gamma   90.00
#
_symmetry.space_group_name_H-M   'P 1'
#
loop_
_entity.id
_entity.type
_entity.pdbx_description
1 polymer ?
#
loop_
_entity_poly.entity_id
_entity_poly.type
_entity_poly.pdbx_seq_one_letter_code
_entity_poly.pdbx_strand_id
1 'polypeptide(L)'
;MNFSIDTNIILGIANNGDRIHEMSIALIENKRNDHLFLCKSAIKESHNVFRNRINEVIVEIFRFFPDIYHKSNLSSLDCQFLIIENFKKMKSEKPGITNFLNLVFHEISLFLKDNEMEGLPTFLSELSLNLSRSILMKISEIHRNFEVITLKSENLSDVKKSLAEIHFKDSYDERIFLELITNLYEIKPIEFFLDDKEFAKNCKKGFSNIVSDMEFEMNAFSCKLLKTTV
;
A
#
# COMPACT_ATOMS: atom_id res chain seq x y z
N MET A 1 20.47 -11.07 1.89
CA MET A 1 19.35 -11.86 2.45
C MET A 1 18.10 -11.49 1.66
N ASN A 2 17.06 -12.32 1.65
CA ASN A 2 15.83 -12.00 0.93
C ASN A 2 14.79 -11.46 1.88
N PHE A 3 13.96 -10.52 1.41
CA PHE A 3 12.84 -10.02 2.20
C PHE A 3 11.63 -9.73 1.32
N SER A 4 10.46 -9.69 1.95
CA SER A 4 9.21 -9.28 1.34
C SER A 4 8.44 -8.37 2.28
N ILE A 5 7.53 -7.59 1.72
CA ILE A 5 6.73 -6.60 2.45
C ILE A 5 5.25 -6.79 2.14
N ASP A 6 4.43 -6.61 3.14
CA ASP A 6 2.98 -6.64 3.03
C ASP A 6 2.40 -5.36 2.41
N THR A 7 1.12 -5.42 2.01
CA THR A 7 0.33 -4.32 1.46
C THR A 7 0.46 -3.05 2.28
N ASN A 8 0.33 -3.09 3.60
CA ASN A 8 0.36 -1.87 4.43
C ASN A 8 1.71 -1.14 4.32
N ILE A 9 2.82 -1.86 4.22
CA ILE A 9 4.16 -1.27 4.06
C ILE A 9 4.29 -0.64 2.68
N ILE A 10 3.80 -1.32 1.63
CA ILE A 10 3.75 -0.75 0.26
C ILE A 10 2.96 0.57 0.27
N LEU A 11 1.82 0.60 0.96
CA LEU A 11 1.02 1.82 1.12
C LEU A 11 1.79 2.92 1.87
N GLY A 12 2.50 2.55 2.94
CA GLY A 12 3.36 3.43 3.71
C GLY A 12 4.45 4.08 2.86
N ILE A 13 5.13 3.31 2.01
CA ILE A 13 6.15 3.83 1.07
C ILE A 13 5.51 4.83 0.09
N ALA A 14 4.36 4.48 -0.47
CA ALA A 14 3.74 5.27 -1.53
C ALA A 14 3.03 6.54 -1.03
N ASN A 15 2.61 6.59 0.23
CA ASN A 15 1.87 7.71 0.82
C ASN A 15 2.66 8.38 1.96
N ASN A 16 3.23 9.55 1.69
CA ASN A 16 4.02 10.33 2.65
C ASN A 16 3.19 10.82 3.86
N GLY A 17 1.86 10.84 3.74
CA GLY A 17 0.95 11.16 4.84
C GLY A 17 0.54 9.97 5.68
N ASP A 18 1.03 8.76 5.38
CA ASP A 18 0.69 7.55 6.11
C ASP A 18 1.39 7.45 7.46
N ARG A 19 0.69 6.90 8.46
CA ARG A 19 1.22 6.77 9.83
C ARG A 19 2.50 5.92 9.91
N ILE A 20 2.69 5.00 8.97
CA ILE A 20 3.90 4.14 8.92
C ILE A 20 4.88 4.54 7.81
N HIS A 21 4.73 5.71 7.18
CA HIS A 21 5.58 6.15 6.08
C HIS A 21 7.07 6.07 6.45
N GLU A 22 7.49 6.84 7.46
CA GLU A 22 8.90 6.91 7.91
C GLU A 22 9.46 5.54 8.25
N MET A 23 8.66 4.70 8.93
CA MET A 23 9.08 3.36 9.32
C MET A 23 9.21 2.42 8.10
N SER A 24 8.36 2.59 7.09
CA SER A 24 8.41 1.81 5.86
C SER A 24 9.61 2.22 5.01
N ILE A 25 9.90 3.52 4.90
CA ILE A 25 11.11 4.04 4.24
C ILE A 25 12.37 3.51 4.95
N ALA A 26 12.45 3.68 6.27
CA ALA A 26 13.59 3.21 7.05
C ALA A 26 13.80 1.70 6.95
N LEU A 27 12.73 0.90 6.88
CA LEU A 27 12.85 -0.55 6.64
C LEU A 27 13.57 -0.83 5.32
N ILE A 28 13.11 -0.21 4.22
CA ILE A 28 13.68 -0.42 2.89
C ILE A 28 15.14 0.04 2.84
N GLU A 29 15.45 1.22 3.39
CA GLU A 29 16.81 1.77 3.40
C GLU A 29 17.79 0.90 4.20
N ASN A 30 17.37 0.40 5.36
CA ASN A 30 18.18 -0.53 6.17
C ASN A 30 18.44 -1.87 5.45
N LYS A 31 17.56 -2.22 4.51
CA LYS A 31 17.60 -3.43 3.69
C LYS A 31 18.12 -3.18 2.27
N ARG A 32 18.73 -2.03 1.98
CA ARG A 32 19.12 -1.64 0.60
C ARG A 32 19.99 -2.64 -0.18
N ASN A 33 20.77 -3.47 0.53
CA ASN A 33 21.65 -4.48 -0.06
C ASN A 33 20.99 -5.88 -0.15
N ASP A 34 19.82 -6.05 0.45
CA ASP A 34 19.04 -7.28 0.39
C ASP A 34 18.18 -7.31 -0.88
N HIS A 35 17.71 -8.50 -1.27
CA HIS A 35 16.86 -8.65 -2.45
C HIS A 35 15.38 -8.65 -2.03
N LEU A 36 14.60 -7.75 -2.63
CA LEU A 36 13.19 -7.56 -2.31
C LEU A 36 12.30 -8.38 -3.25
N PHE A 37 11.51 -9.30 -2.70
CA PHE A 37 10.45 -9.98 -3.43
C PHE A 37 9.11 -9.34 -3.12
N LEU A 38 8.42 -8.84 -4.14
CA LEU A 38 7.07 -8.28 -4.02
C LEU A 38 6.04 -9.30 -4.50
N CYS A 39 5.13 -9.68 -3.61
CA CYS A 39 3.97 -10.48 -3.97
C CYS A 39 3.07 -9.70 -4.93
N LYS A 40 2.75 -10.28 -6.10
CA LYS A 40 1.80 -9.71 -7.06
C LYS A 40 0.44 -9.42 -6.41
N SER A 41 0.02 -10.26 -5.46
CA SER A 41 -1.23 -10.05 -4.73
C SER A 41 -1.16 -8.84 -3.79
N ALA A 42 -0.02 -8.59 -3.12
CA ALA A 42 0.19 -7.39 -2.31
C ALA A 42 0.16 -6.12 -3.18
N ILE A 43 0.88 -6.11 -4.31
CA ILE A 43 0.85 -4.99 -5.26
C ILE A 43 -0.57 -4.70 -5.74
N LYS A 44 -1.32 -5.74 -6.12
CA LYS A 44 -2.70 -5.60 -6.59
C LYS A 44 -3.61 -5.05 -5.50
N GLU A 45 -3.45 -5.51 -4.26
CA GLU A 45 -4.19 -4.98 -3.14
C GLU A 45 -3.86 -3.50 -2.91
N SER A 46 -2.57 -3.13 -2.86
CA SER A 46 -2.14 -1.74 -2.69
C SER A 46 -2.70 -0.83 -3.77
N HIS A 47 -2.70 -1.28 -5.04
CA HIS A 47 -3.30 -0.54 -6.15
C HIS A 47 -4.80 -0.29 -5.93
N ASN A 48 -5.54 -1.30 -5.48
CA ASN A 48 -6.97 -1.20 -5.21
C ASN A 48 -7.26 -0.30 -4.02
N VAL A 49 -6.49 -0.42 -2.94
CA VAL A 49 -6.64 0.43 -1.74
C VAL A 49 -6.37 1.90 -2.11
N PHE A 50 -5.28 2.20 -2.81
CA PHE A 50 -4.99 3.56 -3.30
C PHE A 50 -6.15 4.11 -4.13
N ARG A 51 -6.57 3.35 -5.15
CA ARG A 51 -7.62 3.81 -6.07
C ARG A 51 -8.93 4.08 -5.34
N ASN A 52 -9.36 3.17 -4.48
CA ASN A 52 -10.61 3.29 -3.76
C ASN A 52 -10.59 4.46 -2.76
N ARG A 53 -9.49 4.63 -2.00
CA ARG A 53 -9.38 5.71 -1.01
C ARG A 53 -9.23 7.08 -1.66
N ILE A 54 -8.48 7.20 -2.75
CA ILE A 54 -8.39 8.46 -3.50
C ILE A 54 -9.75 8.79 -4.14
N ASN A 55 -10.44 7.81 -4.72
CA ASN A 55 -11.78 8.04 -5.27
C ASN A 55 -12.78 8.44 -4.19
N GLU A 56 -12.70 7.86 -3.00
CA GLU A 56 -13.52 8.26 -1.85
C GLU A 56 -13.28 9.74 -1.50
N VAL A 57 -12.03 10.19 -1.48
CA VAL A 57 -11.68 11.59 -1.27
C VAL A 57 -12.18 12.49 -2.41
N ILE A 58 -12.00 12.08 -3.67
CA ILE A 58 -12.45 12.83 -4.84
C ILE A 58 -13.97 13.06 -4.82
N VAL A 59 -14.74 12.03 -4.45
CA VAL A 59 -16.21 12.16 -4.32
C VAL A 59 -16.58 13.20 -3.27
N GLU A 60 -15.83 13.29 -2.17
CA GLU A 60 -16.05 14.36 -1.17
C GLU A 60 -15.69 15.73 -1.72
N ILE A 61 -14.56 15.86 -2.43
CA ILE A 61 -14.13 17.13 -3.03
C ILE A 61 -15.18 17.65 -4.03
N PHE A 62 -15.73 16.77 -4.87
CA PHE A 62 -16.73 17.15 -5.87
C PHE A 62 -17.99 17.78 -5.28
N ARG A 63 -18.33 17.47 -4.02
CA ARG A 63 -19.50 18.07 -3.35
C ARG A 63 -19.36 19.59 -3.16
N PHE A 64 -18.14 20.11 -3.13
CA PHE A 64 -17.86 21.53 -2.88
C PHE A 64 -17.51 22.30 -4.15
N PHE A 65 -17.35 21.62 -5.29
CA PHE A 65 -17.08 22.26 -6.58
C PHE A 65 -18.16 23.27 -7.01
N PRO A 66 -19.48 23.02 -6.81
CA PRO A 66 -20.49 24.03 -7.09
C PRO A 66 -20.20 25.37 -6.41
N ASP A 67 -19.76 25.38 -5.15
CA ASP A 67 -19.46 26.61 -4.41
C ASP A 67 -18.24 27.37 -4.96
N ILE A 68 -17.31 26.65 -5.60
CA ILE A 68 -16.11 27.22 -6.23
C ILE A 68 -16.45 27.77 -7.63
N TYR A 69 -17.18 27.00 -8.45
CA TYR A 69 -17.50 27.39 -9.83
C TYR A 69 -18.68 28.37 -9.96
N HIS A 70 -19.62 28.41 -9.01
CA HIS A 70 -20.74 29.37 -9.05
C HIS A 70 -20.34 30.77 -8.58
N LYS A 71 -19.21 30.94 -7.90
CA LYS A 71 -18.67 32.26 -7.55
C LYS A 71 -17.77 32.77 -8.66
N SER A 72 -18.39 33.27 -9.72
CA SER A 72 -17.78 33.68 -10.98
C SER A 72 -16.70 34.78 -10.93
N ASN A 73 -16.34 35.30 -9.75
CA ASN A 73 -15.38 36.40 -9.56
C ASN A 73 -14.40 36.18 -8.39
N LEU A 74 -14.15 34.93 -7.97
CA LEU A 74 -13.15 34.69 -6.94
C LEU A 74 -11.75 34.92 -7.51
N SER A 75 -10.90 35.63 -6.74
CA SER A 75 -9.47 35.65 -7.05
C SER A 75 -8.87 34.25 -6.86
N SER A 76 -7.71 33.98 -7.48
CA SER A 76 -6.98 32.72 -7.28
C SER A 76 -6.66 32.45 -5.80
N LEU A 77 -6.37 33.51 -5.04
CA LEU A 77 -6.14 33.47 -3.60
C LEU A 77 -7.40 33.04 -2.82
N ASP A 78 -8.57 33.57 -3.18
CA ASP A 78 -9.83 33.20 -2.52
C ASP A 78 -10.23 31.76 -2.83
N CYS A 79 -10.01 31.30 -4.06
CA CYS A 79 -10.19 29.90 -4.44
C CYS A 79 -9.30 28.96 -3.61
N GLN A 80 -8.01 29.29 -3.46
CA GLN A 80 -7.10 28.50 -2.62
C GLN A 80 -7.54 28.47 -1.16
N PHE A 81 -7.98 29.61 -0.61
CA PHE A 81 -8.50 29.66 0.76
C PHE A 81 -9.73 28.76 0.95
N LEU A 82 -10.68 28.80 0.00
CA LEU A 82 -11.87 27.95 0.03
C LEU A 82 -11.51 26.45 -0.05
N ILE A 83 -10.53 26.08 -0.87
CA ILE A 83 -10.05 24.69 -0.94
C ILE A 83 -9.47 24.27 0.41
N ILE A 84 -8.60 25.09 1.01
CA ILE A 84 -7.99 24.82 2.32
C ILE A 84 -9.06 24.59 3.40
N GLU A 85 -10.04 25.50 3.50
CA GLU A 85 -11.10 25.41 4.51
C GLU A 85 -11.98 24.16 4.31
N ASN A 86 -12.31 23.83 3.06
CA ASN A 86 -13.05 22.59 2.75
C ASN A 86 -12.26 21.34 3.13
N PHE A 87 -10.94 21.29 2.87
CA PHE A 87 -10.10 20.18 3.30
C PHE A 87 -9.97 20.08 4.82
N LYS A 88 -9.90 21.20 5.55
CA LYS A 88 -9.94 21.17 7.03
C LYS A 88 -11.25 20.57 7.54
N LYS A 89 -12.37 20.99 6.97
CA LYS A 89 -13.70 20.46 7.31
C LYS A 89 -13.79 18.96 7.02
N MET A 90 -13.40 18.52 5.83
CA MET A 90 -13.38 17.10 5.46
C MET A 90 -12.54 16.24 6.41
N LYS A 91 -11.35 16.72 6.81
CA LYS A 91 -10.50 16.01 7.79
C LYS A 91 -11.18 15.84 9.14
N SER A 92 -11.91 16.86 9.60
CA SER A 92 -12.66 16.79 10.86
C SER A 92 -13.85 15.83 10.80
N GLU A 93 -14.54 15.75 9.66
CA GLU A 93 -15.70 14.89 9.45
C GLU A 93 -15.31 13.42 9.19
N LYS A 94 -14.14 13.20 8.57
CA LYS A 94 -13.66 11.88 8.16
C LYS A 94 -12.21 11.63 8.60
N PRO A 95 -11.97 11.48 9.92
CA PRO A 95 -10.62 11.25 10.43
C PRO A 95 -9.96 9.99 9.84
N GLY A 96 -10.75 8.96 9.52
CA GLY A 96 -10.27 7.68 9.01
C GLY A 96 -9.63 7.68 7.62
N ILE A 97 -9.75 8.77 6.84
CA ILE A 97 -9.11 8.91 5.52
C ILE A 97 -8.17 10.14 5.46
N THR A 98 -7.77 10.68 6.62
CA THR A 98 -6.97 11.90 6.72
C THR A 98 -5.64 11.82 5.98
N ASN A 99 -4.96 10.66 6.02
CA ASN A 99 -3.72 10.43 5.28
C ASN A 99 -3.93 10.57 3.76
N PHE A 100 -5.02 10.02 3.22
CA PHE A 100 -5.37 10.19 1.81
C PHE A 100 -5.88 11.60 1.48
N LEU A 101 -6.60 12.26 2.39
CA LEU A 101 -6.97 13.67 2.24
C LEU A 101 -5.73 14.57 2.15
N ASN A 102 -4.71 14.32 2.99
CA ASN A 102 -3.44 15.03 2.94
C ASN A 102 -2.72 14.81 1.60
N LEU A 103 -2.68 13.56 1.14
CA LEU A 103 -2.08 13.21 -0.15
C LEU A 103 -2.78 13.94 -1.30
N VAL A 104 -4.11 13.82 -1.41
CA VAL A 104 -4.87 14.47 -2.49
C VAL A 104 -4.75 15.99 -2.41
N PHE A 105 -4.79 16.59 -1.22
CA PHE A 105 -4.57 18.02 -1.06
C PHE A 105 -3.20 18.48 -1.55
N HIS A 106 -2.15 17.70 -1.26
CA HIS A 106 -0.79 17.97 -1.74
C HIS A 106 -0.75 17.95 -3.27
N GLU A 107 -1.33 16.93 -3.89
CA GLU A 107 -1.37 16.77 -5.36
C GLU A 107 -2.16 17.91 -6.04
N ILE A 108 -3.31 18.31 -5.47
CA ILE A 108 -4.05 19.49 -5.94
C ILE A 108 -3.21 20.76 -5.80
N SER A 109 -2.51 20.93 -4.69
CA SER A 109 -1.67 22.10 -4.45
C SER A 109 -0.51 22.18 -5.43
N LEU A 110 0.08 21.03 -5.83
CA LEU A 110 1.10 20.97 -6.86
C LEU A 110 0.51 21.32 -8.23
N PHE A 111 -0.63 20.72 -8.58
CA PHE A 111 -1.32 21.00 -9.85
C PHE A 111 -1.63 22.50 -10.03
N LEU A 112 -2.20 23.14 -9.01
CA LEU A 112 -2.60 24.55 -9.04
C LEU A 112 -1.43 25.54 -9.03
N LYS A 113 -0.17 25.10 -8.85
CA LYS A 113 1.00 25.98 -9.04
C LYS A 113 1.20 26.34 -10.51
N ASP A 114 0.92 25.38 -11.39
CA ASP A 114 1.26 25.46 -12.81
C ASP A 114 0.02 25.42 -13.72
N ASN A 115 -1.18 25.24 -13.16
CA ASN A 115 -2.43 25.06 -13.91
C ASN A 115 -3.58 25.88 -13.32
N GLU A 116 -4.59 26.15 -14.16
CA GLU A 116 -5.81 26.83 -13.79
C GLU A 116 -6.84 25.90 -13.11
N MET A 117 -7.75 26.49 -12.33
CA MET A 117 -8.74 25.76 -11.55
C MET A 117 -9.71 24.95 -12.43
N GLU A 118 -10.00 25.45 -13.63
CA GLU A 118 -10.84 24.85 -14.65
C GLU A 118 -10.34 23.45 -15.08
N GLY A 119 -9.03 23.20 -14.99
CA GLY A 119 -8.43 21.89 -15.30
C GLY A 119 -8.51 20.88 -14.15
N LEU A 120 -8.89 21.31 -12.95
CA LEU A 120 -8.90 20.47 -11.75
C LEU A 120 -9.81 19.23 -11.87
N PRO A 121 -11.02 19.28 -12.47
CA PRO A 121 -11.87 18.10 -12.61
C PRO A 121 -11.21 17.00 -13.44
N THR A 122 -10.55 17.36 -14.54
CA THR A 122 -9.80 16.42 -15.38
C THR A 122 -8.64 15.81 -14.61
N PHE A 123 -7.84 16.65 -13.92
CA PHE A 123 -6.75 16.20 -13.07
C PHE A 123 -7.22 15.18 -12.02
N LEU A 124 -8.29 15.49 -11.29
CA LEU A 124 -8.85 14.60 -10.27
C LEU A 124 -9.37 13.28 -10.87
N SER A 125 -9.94 13.31 -12.06
CA SER A 125 -10.45 12.10 -12.73
C SER A 125 -9.35 11.07 -13.03
N GLU A 126 -8.11 11.52 -13.21
CA GLU A 126 -6.95 10.67 -13.50
C GLU A 126 -6.09 10.38 -12.26
N LEU A 127 -6.22 11.20 -11.21
CA LEU A 127 -5.34 11.17 -10.04
C LEU A 127 -5.23 9.79 -9.40
N SER A 128 -6.35 9.09 -9.21
CA SER A 128 -6.36 7.76 -8.57
C SER A 128 -5.62 6.71 -9.41
N LEU A 129 -5.69 6.81 -10.74
CA LEU A 129 -4.96 5.93 -11.65
C LEU A 129 -3.48 6.26 -11.66
N ASN A 130 -3.12 7.55 -11.70
CA ASN A 130 -1.73 8.00 -11.75
C ASN A 130 -0.98 7.62 -10.47
N LEU A 131 -1.55 7.92 -9.31
CA LEU A 131 -0.94 7.56 -8.02
C LEU A 131 -0.84 6.05 -7.84
N SER A 132 -1.89 5.29 -8.19
CA SER A 132 -1.86 3.82 -8.13
C SER A 132 -0.75 3.23 -9.02
N ARG A 133 -0.60 3.73 -10.26
CA ARG A 133 0.47 3.29 -11.19
C ARG A 133 1.87 3.68 -10.71
N SER A 134 1.99 4.74 -9.91
CA SER A 134 3.28 5.21 -9.40
C SER A 134 3.86 4.35 -8.27
N ILE A 135 3.09 3.44 -7.66
CA ILE A 135 3.52 2.66 -6.49
C ILE A 135 4.85 1.93 -6.72
N LEU A 136 4.97 1.18 -7.83
CA LEU A 136 6.20 0.46 -8.14
C LEU A 136 7.37 1.40 -8.48
N MET A 137 7.08 2.55 -9.08
CA MET A 137 8.09 3.57 -9.36
C MET A 137 8.67 4.12 -8.06
N LYS A 138 7.82 4.48 -7.09
CA LYS A 138 8.26 4.94 -5.75
C LYS A 138 9.09 3.89 -5.01
N ILE A 139 8.72 2.60 -5.10
CA ILE A 139 9.55 1.53 -4.54
C ILE A 139 10.91 1.49 -5.26
N SER A 140 10.93 1.55 -6.59
CA SER A 140 12.16 1.47 -7.38
C SER A 140 13.13 2.63 -7.16
N GLU A 141 12.61 3.82 -6.79
CA GLU A 141 13.41 5.00 -6.45
C GLU A 141 14.25 4.77 -5.18
N ILE A 142 13.74 3.98 -4.24
CA ILE A 142 14.37 3.71 -2.93
C ILE A 142 15.12 2.36 -2.96
N HIS A 143 14.60 1.36 -3.69
CA HIS A 143 15.15 0.01 -3.75
C HIS A 143 15.07 -0.57 -5.17
N ARG A 144 16.13 -0.38 -5.95
CA ARG A 144 16.18 -0.82 -7.36
C ARG A 144 16.22 -2.35 -7.53
N ASN A 145 16.66 -3.08 -6.52
CA ASN A 145 16.87 -4.53 -6.59
C ASN A 145 15.64 -5.28 -6.05
N PHE A 146 14.56 -5.30 -6.84
CA PHE A 146 13.35 -6.06 -6.50
C PHE A 146 12.87 -6.92 -7.66
N GLU A 147 12.18 -8.00 -7.30
CA GLU A 147 11.50 -8.92 -8.22
C GLU A 147 10.03 -9.06 -7.81
N VAL A 148 9.13 -9.16 -8.79
CA VAL A 148 7.71 -9.44 -8.54
C VAL A 148 7.47 -10.94 -8.69
N ILE A 149 7.03 -11.58 -7.61
CA ILE A 149 6.72 -13.01 -7.61
C ILE A 149 5.22 -13.25 -7.77
N THR A 150 4.89 -14.39 -8.35
CA THR A 150 3.50 -14.83 -8.57
C THR A 150 3.27 -16.23 -8.04
N LEU A 151 2.02 -16.56 -7.80
CA LEU A 151 1.62 -17.87 -7.28
C LEU A 151 2.07 -18.98 -8.23
N LYS A 152 2.88 -19.93 -7.73
CA LYS A 152 3.27 -21.11 -8.50
C LYS A 152 2.26 -22.24 -8.33
N SER A 153 1.82 -22.82 -9.44
CA SER A 153 0.84 -23.90 -9.45
C SER A 153 1.41 -25.24 -9.00
N GLU A 154 2.71 -25.47 -9.21
CA GLU A 154 3.38 -26.77 -9.06
C GLU A 154 3.22 -27.37 -7.66
N ASN A 155 3.33 -26.54 -6.60
CA ASN A 155 3.20 -26.99 -5.21
C ASN A 155 1.92 -26.48 -4.52
N LEU A 156 1.00 -25.88 -5.27
CA LEU A 156 -0.15 -25.19 -4.70
C LEU A 156 -1.11 -26.13 -3.98
N SER A 157 -1.34 -27.33 -4.53
CA SER A 157 -2.25 -28.31 -3.93
C SER A 157 -1.78 -28.77 -2.57
N ASP A 158 -0.48 -28.99 -2.41
CA ASP A 158 0.07 -29.54 -1.19
C ASP A 158 0.19 -28.46 -0.12
N VAL A 159 0.61 -27.24 -0.51
CA VAL A 159 0.55 -26.06 0.35
C VAL A 159 -0.89 -25.83 0.85
N LYS A 160 -1.90 -25.89 -0.02
CA LYS A 160 -3.31 -25.71 0.39
C LYS A 160 -3.81 -26.78 1.36
N LYS A 161 -3.39 -28.04 1.19
CA LYS A 161 -3.75 -29.12 2.13
C LYS A 161 -3.18 -28.85 3.52
N SER A 162 -1.90 -28.49 3.61
CA SER A 162 -1.24 -28.18 4.90
C SER A 162 -1.80 -26.91 5.56
N LEU A 163 -2.53 -26.07 4.81
CA LEU A 163 -3.20 -24.86 5.29
C LEU A 163 -4.71 -25.02 5.54
N ALA A 164 -5.29 -26.23 5.39
CA ALA A 164 -6.74 -26.42 5.47
C ALA A 164 -7.38 -25.91 6.78
N GLU A 165 -6.62 -25.88 7.89
CA GLU A 165 -7.07 -25.41 9.22
C GLU A 165 -6.59 -24.00 9.57
N ILE A 166 -6.05 -23.26 8.59
CA ILE A 166 -5.59 -21.88 8.76
C ILE A 166 -6.60 -20.95 8.11
N HIS A 167 -7.21 -20.09 8.92
CA HIS A 167 -8.15 -19.09 8.45
C HIS A 167 -7.46 -17.74 8.36
N PHE A 168 -7.21 -17.27 7.14
CA PHE A 168 -6.81 -15.90 6.88
C PHE A 168 -8.04 -15.00 6.90
N LYS A 169 -7.87 -13.77 7.39
CA LYS A 169 -8.96 -12.82 7.58
C LYS A 169 -9.55 -12.36 6.25
N ASP A 170 -8.71 -12.18 5.24
CA ASP A 170 -9.11 -11.89 3.88
C ASP A 170 -8.33 -12.70 2.83
N SER A 171 -8.80 -12.60 1.58
CA SER A 171 -8.25 -13.35 0.46
C SER A 171 -6.91 -12.83 -0.06
N TYR A 172 -6.53 -11.59 0.26
CA TYR A 172 -5.23 -11.05 -0.12
C TYR A 172 -4.15 -11.59 0.82
N ASP A 173 -4.39 -11.60 2.12
CA ASP A 173 -3.52 -12.25 3.12
C ASP A 173 -3.19 -13.69 2.72
N GLU A 174 -4.23 -14.50 2.44
CA GLU A 174 -4.06 -15.88 2.00
C GLU A 174 -3.19 -15.95 0.74
N ARG A 175 -3.49 -15.14 -0.28
CA ARG A 175 -2.75 -15.15 -1.54
C ARG A 175 -1.31 -14.71 -1.38
N ILE A 176 -1.04 -13.66 -0.61
CA ILE A 176 0.31 -13.16 -0.35
C ILE A 176 1.12 -14.27 0.32
N PHE A 177 0.55 -14.94 1.32
CA PHE A 177 1.20 -16.05 1.98
C PHE A 177 1.45 -17.22 1.02
N LEU A 178 0.47 -17.61 0.20
CA LEU A 178 0.63 -18.67 -0.80
C LEU A 178 1.70 -18.31 -1.85
N GLU A 179 1.77 -17.06 -2.30
CA GLU A 179 2.80 -16.57 -3.22
C GLU A 179 4.20 -16.74 -2.61
N LEU A 180 4.38 -16.38 -1.34
CA LEU A 180 5.67 -16.56 -0.64
C LEU A 180 6.04 -18.03 -0.50
N ILE A 181 5.11 -18.87 -0.02
CA ILE A 181 5.42 -20.26 0.29
C ILE A 181 5.64 -21.10 -0.97
N THR A 182 4.83 -20.90 -2.01
CA THR A 182 5.00 -21.65 -3.27
C THR A 182 6.30 -21.30 -4.00
N ASN A 183 6.88 -20.12 -3.73
CA ASN A 183 8.18 -19.70 -4.25
C ASN A 183 9.35 -19.97 -3.27
N LEU A 184 9.10 -20.55 -2.09
CA LEU A 184 10.08 -20.59 -1.01
C LEU A 184 11.37 -21.33 -1.36
N TYR A 185 11.33 -22.31 -2.26
CA TYR A 185 12.53 -23.01 -2.73
C TYR A 185 13.57 -22.08 -3.38
N GLU A 186 13.13 -21.01 -4.04
CA GLU A 186 13.99 -20.08 -4.77
C GLU A 186 14.34 -18.83 -3.95
N ILE A 187 13.47 -18.47 -3.00
CA ILE A 187 13.59 -17.20 -2.26
C ILE A 187 14.04 -17.38 -0.81
N LYS A 188 14.22 -18.61 -0.31
CA LYS A 188 14.73 -18.84 1.06
C LYS A 188 16.21 -18.46 1.22
N PRO A 189 16.64 -17.94 2.39
CA PRO A 189 15.81 -17.55 3.52
C PRO A 189 15.14 -16.19 3.28
N ILE A 190 13.85 -16.06 3.65
CA ILE A 190 13.08 -14.82 3.48
C ILE A 190 12.51 -14.27 4.80
N GLU A 191 12.67 -12.96 4.99
CA GLU A 191 11.99 -12.19 6.04
C GLU A 191 10.76 -11.49 5.46
N PHE A 192 9.56 -11.86 5.92
CA PHE A 192 8.32 -11.20 5.56
C PHE A 192 7.96 -10.14 6.60
N PHE A 193 7.97 -8.88 6.20
CA PHE A 193 7.61 -7.74 7.04
C PHE A 193 6.15 -7.37 6.86
N LEU A 194 5.46 -7.15 7.98
CA LEU A 194 4.06 -6.74 8.01
C LEU A 194 3.73 -5.97 9.30
N ASP A 195 2.54 -5.38 9.40
CA ASP A 195 2.07 -4.70 10.62
C ASP A 195 0.82 -5.35 11.25
N ASP A 196 0.23 -6.38 10.62
CA ASP A 196 -0.91 -7.14 11.16
C ASP A 196 -0.47 -8.33 12.03
N LYS A 197 -0.79 -8.26 13.34
CA LYS A 197 -0.44 -9.32 14.31
C LYS A 197 -1.16 -10.64 14.06
N GLU A 198 -2.40 -10.59 13.61
CA GLU A 198 -3.20 -11.78 13.31
C GLU A 198 -2.66 -12.46 12.07
N PHE A 199 -2.37 -11.69 11.01
CA PHE A 199 -1.75 -12.23 9.81
C PHE A 199 -0.38 -12.85 10.11
N ALA A 200 0.46 -12.19 10.92
CA ALA A 200 1.76 -12.74 11.33
C ALA A 200 1.62 -14.07 12.09
N LYS A 201 0.59 -14.18 12.95
CA LYS A 201 0.31 -15.42 13.69
C LYS A 201 -0.12 -16.54 12.73
N ASN A 202 -0.97 -16.22 11.76
CA ASN A 202 -1.44 -17.16 10.75
C ASN A 202 -0.32 -17.62 9.82
N CYS A 203 0.55 -16.71 9.36
CA CYS A 203 1.74 -17.08 8.58
C CYS A 203 2.69 -17.99 9.36
N LYS A 204 2.93 -17.71 10.65
CA LYS A 204 3.76 -18.57 11.50
C LYS A 204 3.16 -19.96 11.65
N LYS A 205 1.87 -20.06 11.97
CA LYS A 205 1.15 -21.34 12.09
C LYS A 205 1.16 -22.09 10.75
N GLY A 206 0.88 -21.39 9.66
CA GLY A 206 0.89 -21.95 8.31
C GLY A 206 2.27 -22.46 7.90
N PHE A 207 3.34 -21.72 8.16
CA PHE A 207 4.70 -22.17 7.86
C PHE A 207 5.09 -23.37 8.71
N SER A 208 4.76 -23.39 10.01
CA SER A 208 5.00 -24.56 10.86
C SER A 208 4.29 -25.82 10.39
N ASN A 209 3.13 -25.71 9.73
CA ASN A 209 2.46 -26.86 9.13
C ASN A 209 3.17 -27.36 7.87
N ILE A 210 3.83 -26.48 7.12
CA ILE A 210 4.42 -26.79 5.81
C ILE A 210 5.88 -27.21 5.91
N VAL A 211 6.60 -26.72 6.93
CA VAL A 211 8.06 -26.88 7.04
C VAL A 211 8.50 -28.34 6.98
N SER A 212 7.75 -29.25 7.60
CA SER A 212 8.04 -30.69 7.58
C SER A 212 7.65 -31.34 6.26
N ASP A 213 6.45 -31.02 5.75
CA ASP A 213 5.89 -31.62 4.52
C ASP A 213 6.72 -31.28 3.28
N MET A 214 7.39 -30.13 3.28
CA MET A 214 8.21 -29.64 2.17
C MET A 214 9.72 -29.61 2.47
N GLU A 215 10.16 -30.28 3.54
CA GLU A 215 11.58 -30.42 3.92
C GLU A 215 12.34 -29.07 4.00
N PHE A 216 11.69 -28.04 4.51
CA PHE A 216 12.32 -26.74 4.73
C PHE A 216 13.02 -26.67 6.09
N GLU A 217 14.05 -25.84 6.20
CA GLU A 217 14.61 -25.45 7.50
C GLU A 217 13.71 -24.43 8.19
N MET A 218 13.66 -24.44 9.53
CA MET A 218 12.85 -23.49 10.32
C MET A 218 13.24 -22.01 10.13
N ASN A 219 14.44 -21.73 9.60
CA ASN A 219 14.95 -20.39 9.29
C ASN A 219 14.61 -19.95 7.84
N ALA A 220 14.00 -20.81 7.01
CA ALA A 220 13.73 -20.53 5.60
C ALA A 220 12.72 -19.40 5.42
N PHE A 221 11.81 -19.23 6.37
CA PHE A 221 10.80 -18.18 6.38
C PHE A 221 10.65 -17.61 7.79
N SER A 222 10.60 -16.29 7.92
CA SER A 222 10.27 -15.66 9.20
C SER A 222 9.41 -14.42 9.01
N CYS A 223 8.44 -14.22 9.91
CA CYS A 223 7.63 -13.00 9.94
C CYS A 223 8.17 -11.99 10.94
N LYS A 224 8.28 -10.74 10.51
CA LYS A 224 8.73 -9.60 11.31
C LYS A 224 7.61 -8.58 11.39
N LEU A 225 7.08 -8.38 12.59
CA LEU A 225 6.11 -7.32 12.83
C LEU A 225 6.84 -5.98 12.95
N LEU A 226 6.43 -5.01 12.15
CA LEU A 226 6.81 -3.62 12.33
C LEU A 226 6.17 -3.10 13.61
N LYS A 227 7.00 -2.79 14.61
CA LYS A 227 6.54 -2.17 15.85
C LYS A 227 6.47 -0.67 15.62
N THR A 228 5.26 -0.12 15.52
CA THR A 228 5.07 1.32 15.72
C THR A 228 5.45 1.65 17.17
N THR A 229 6.57 2.35 17.36
CA THR A 229 6.80 3.13 18.58
C THR A 229 5.71 4.19 18.62
N VAL A 230 4.77 4.02 19.56
CA VAL A 230 3.78 5.04 19.93
C VAL A 230 4.45 6.00 20.90
#